data_AF-A0AAP0G5K5-F1
#
_entry.id   AF-A0AAP0G5K5-F1
#
_cell.length_a   1.000
_cell.length_b   1.000
_cell.length_c   1.000
_cell.angle_alpha   90.00
_cell.angle_beta   90.00
_cell.angle_gamma   90.00
#
_symmetry.space_group_name_H-M   'P 1'
#
loop_
_entity.id
_entity.type
_entity.pdbx_description
1 polymer ?
#
loop_
_entity_poly.entity_id
_entity_poly.type
_entity_poly.pdbx_seq_one_letter_code
_entity_poly.pdbx_strand_id
1 'polypeptide(L)'
;MASTTPSIAFLTLLTALLASAAAGDYVLYNSEVLMPGQNLTNRPHHLAMQKNCDLVLHHSGKPVWNSNTTISGSVIGTECYATLKQNGEFVVRRDVHYILWSSAKKTKKGKFALVLDTAGHLGIYGQRRWSSNNPKESTSPPATLPGQVLPTSEYILHSGRRLMLGRKLKYGEFELGLSRSCNLEINSTKSGKTLWQTNTKSASTCFVELESNGELMVKHGSQKLWSSNRKGSSGRYVAALRFDGRFAVYGPMLWSIGRDGTEWIAVNNFQPRPAVDWFEEKIIKWGMD
;
A
#
# COMPACT_ATOMS: atom_id res chain seq x y z
N MET A 1 -41.47 10.70 62.47
CA MET A 1 -40.24 11.16 61.78
C MET A 1 -39.95 10.17 60.67
N ALA A 2 -40.22 10.54 59.41
CA ALA A 2 -39.85 9.74 58.25
C ALA A 2 -39.13 10.69 57.28
N SER A 3 -37.82 10.48 57.15
CA SER A 3 -36.91 11.28 56.33
C SER A 3 -37.01 10.85 54.87
N THR A 4 -37.44 11.75 53.99
CA THR A 4 -37.38 11.57 52.54
C THR A 4 -36.08 12.18 52.01
N THR A 5 -35.17 11.35 51.50
CA THR A 5 -33.99 11.79 50.75
C THR A 5 -34.36 11.96 49.27
N PRO A 6 -33.96 13.04 48.58
CA PRO A 6 -34.20 13.17 47.15
C PRO A 6 -33.10 12.41 46.39
N SER A 7 -33.51 11.47 45.52
CA SER A 7 -32.61 10.80 44.58
C SER A 7 -32.24 11.75 43.45
N ILE A 8 -30.98 12.16 43.40
CA ILE A 8 -30.39 12.93 42.30
C ILE A 8 -30.13 11.94 41.14
N ALA A 9 -30.92 12.03 40.07
CA ALA A 9 -30.67 11.30 38.84
C ALA A 9 -29.47 11.93 38.11
N PHE A 10 -28.31 11.28 38.15
CA PHE A 10 -27.16 11.62 37.32
C PHE A 10 -27.47 11.29 35.86
N LEU A 11 -27.68 12.32 35.04
CA LEU A 11 -27.75 12.19 33.59
C LEU A 11 -26.34 11.90 33.07
N THR A 12 -25.98 10.62 32.92
CA THR A 12 -24.74 10.23 32.26
C THR A 12 -24.84 10.56 30.78
N LEU A 13 -24.24 11.68 30.38
CA LEU A 13 -24.06 12.06 28.98
C LEU A 13 -23.06 11.07 28.35
N LEU A 14 -23.59 10.00 27.77
CA LEU A 14 -22.81 9.02 27.01
C LEU A 14 -22.27 9.72 25.76
N THR A 15 -21.06 10.26 25.86
CA THR A 15 -20.30 10.73 24.71
C THR A 15 -19.95 9.51 23.87
N ALA A 16 -20.74 9.25 22.83
CA ALA A 16 -20.42 8.26 21.82
C ALA A 16 -19.10 8.70 21.16
N LEU A 17 -18.01 8.06 21.58
CA LEU A 17 -16.71 8.19 20.94
C LEU A 17 -16.90 7.66 19.52
N LEU A 18 -17.06 8.55 18.54
CA LEU A 18 -16.95 8.21 17.13
C LEU A 18 -15.51 7.75 16.90
N ALA A 19 -15.25 6.46 17.05
CA ALA A 19 -14.05 5.85 16.53
C ALA A 19 -14.05 6.12 15.02
N SER A 20 -13.20 7.05 14.58
CA SER A 20 -12.95 7.30 13.17
C SER A 20 -12.26 6.06 12.60
N ALA A 21 -13.06 5.06 12.25
CA ALA A 21 -12.62 3.90 11.49
C ALA A 21 -12.51 4.34 10.03
N ALA A 22 -11.43 5.04 9.69
CA ALA A 22 -10.99 5.08 8.30
C ALA A 22 -10.51 3.67 7.97
N ALA A 23 -11.25 2.96 7.11
CA ALA A 23 -10.77 1.74 6.48
C ALA A 23 -9.58 2.14 5.59
N GLY A 24 -8.37 2.05 6.14
CA GLY A 24 -7.17 2.57 5.52
C GLY A 24 -6.83 1.83 4.24
N ASP A 25 -6.80 2.55 3.12
CA ASP A 25 -6.03 2.17 1.93
C ASP A 25 -4.65 1.65 2.38
N TYR A 26 -4.11 0.60 1.77
CA TYR A 26 -2.74 0.13 2.04
C TYR A 26 -1.69 0.80 1.15
N VAL A 27 -2.06 1.85 0.43
CA VAL A 27 -1.17 2.69 -0.38
C VAL A 27 -1.28 4.14 0.03
N LEU A 28 -0.14 4.82 0.09
CA LEU A 28 -0.06 6.28 0.26
C LEU A 28 0.78 6.88 -0.86
N TYR A 29 0.20 7.83 -1.60
CA TYR A 29 0.87 8.54 -2.67
C TYR A 29 1.48 9.85 -2.16
N ASN A 30 2.46 10.39 -2.88
CA ASN A 30 3.23 11.57 -2.44
C ASN A 30 2.49 12.94 -2.45
N SER A 31 1.17 12.92 -2.58
CA SER A 31 0.26 14.07 -2.40
C SER A 31 -0.66 13.89 -1.19
N GLU A 32 -0.49 12.81 -0.46
CA GLU A 32 -1.31 12.40 0.67
C GLU A 32 -0.48 12.48 1.96
N VAL A 33 -1.20 12.58 3.07
CA VAL A 33 -0.64 12.62 4.41
C VAL A 33 -1.40 11.64 5.29
N LEU A 34 -0.68 11.01 6.21
CA LEU A 34 -1.26 10.22 7.29
C LEU A 34 -1.27 11.09 8.54
N MET A 35 -2.46 11.61 8.88
CA MET A 35 -2.69 12.44 10.06
C MET A 35 -2.74 11.59 11.34
N PRO A 36 -2.59 12.20 12.53
CA PRO A 36 -2.73 11.49 13.80
C PRO A 36 -4.05 10.73 13.89
N GLY A 37 -3.98 9.45 14.26
CA GLY A 37 -5.12 8.54 14.33
C GLY A 37 -5.48 7.82 13.03
N GLN A 38 -4.91 8.23 11.89
CA GLN A 38 -5.09 7.53 10.62
C GLN A 38 -4.10 6.38 10.46
N ASN A 39 -4.48 5.39 9.64
CA ASN A 39 -3.63 4.26 9.32
C ASN A 39 -3.73 3.84 7.86
N LEU A 40 -2.70 3.14 7.38
CA LEU A 40 -2.77 2.27 6.21
C LEU A 40 -3.02 0.85 6.69
N THR A 41 -3.94 0.09 6.07
CA THR A 41 -4.31 -1.24 6.56
C THR A 41 -4.29 -2.30 5.46
N ASN A 42 -3.43 -3.31 5.62
CA ASN A 42 -3.45 -4.54 4.84
C ASN A 42 -3.42 -5.73 5.80
N ARG A 43 -4.61 -6.20 6.22
CA ARG A 43 -4.75 -7.16 7.32
C ARG A 43 -3.81 -8.37 7.13
N PRO A 44 -3.10 -8.80 8.19
CA PRO A 44 -3.19 -8.36 9.59
C PRO A 44 -2.32 -7.14 9.95
N HIS A 45 -1.73 -6.48 8.97
CA HIS A 45 -0.80 -5.37 9.18
C HIS A 45 -1.50 -4.01 9.08
N HIS A 46 -1.06 -3.06 9.90
CA HIS A 46 -1.42 -1.66 9.70
C HIS A 46 -0.30 -0.71 10.14
N LEU A 47 -0.08 0.35 9.38
CA LEU A 47 0.85 1.42 9.70
C LEU A 47 0.03 2.61 10.22
N ALA A 48 0.18 2.97 11.49
CA ALA A 48 -0.60 4.02 12.14
C ALA A 48 0.28 5.23 12.51
N MET A 49 -0.17 6.43 12.15
CA MET A 49 0.38 7.67 12.69
C MET A 49 -0.31 7.93 14.04
N GLN A 50 0.42 7.82 15.15
CA GLN A 50 -0.15 7.97 16.47
C GLN A 50 -0.22 9.46 16.90
N LYS A 51 -1.10 9.75 17.88
CA LYS A 51 -1.29 11.11 18.43
C LYS A 51 -0.06 11.66 19.17
N ASN A 52 0.83 10.80 19.61
CA ASN A 52 2.09 11.15 20.28
C ASN A 52 3.24 11.39 19.29
N CYS A 53 2.95 11.53 17.99
CA CYS A 53 3.93 11.69 16.91
C CYS A 53 4.75 10.45 16.55
N ASP A 54 4.48 9.27 17.11
CA ASP A 54 5.13 8.04 16.70
C ASP A 54 4.41 7.40 15.50
N LEU A 55 5.15 6.97 14.49
CA LEU A 55 4.63 6.20 13.36
C LEU A 55 4.94 4.74 13.62
N VAL A 56 3.90 3.91 13.73
CA VAL A 56 4.04 2.54 14.23
C VAL A 56 3.43 1.54 13.26
N LEU A 57 4.24 0.58 12.83
CA LEU A 57 3.77 -0.59 12.09
C LEU A 57 3.35 -1.66 13.10
N HIS A 58 2.15 -2.19 12.93
CA HIS A 58 1.60 -3.25 13.75
C HIS A 58 1.38 -4.53 12.93
N HIS A 59 1.45 -5.66 13.61
CA HIS A 59 1.02 -6.96 13.12
C HIS A 59 0.07 -7.57 14.15
N SER A 60 -1.18 -7.82 13.75
CA SER A 60 -2.20 -8.40 14.65
C SER A 60 -2.35 -7.62 15.97
N GLY A 61 -2.33 -6.28 15.87
CA GLY A 61 -2.46 -5.37 17.01
C GLY A 61 -1.18 -5.16 17.84
N LYS A 62 -0.11 -5.91 17.58
CA LYS A 62 1.17 -5.74 18.29
C LYS A 62 2.11 -4.82 17.49
N PRO A 63 2.77 -3.84 18.12
CA PRO A 63 3.77 -3.02 17.45
C PRO A 63 4.96 -3.90 17.07
N VAL A 64 5.42 -3.77 15.82
CA VAL A 64 6.55 -4.53 15.27
C VAL A 64 7.70 -3.64 14.80
N TRP A 65 7.42 -2.38 14.52
CA TRP A 65 8.40 -1.35 14.20
C TRP A 65 7.82 0.02 14.53
N ASN A 66 8.65 0.99 14.91
CA ASN A 66 8.27 2.38 15.08
C ASN A 66 9.36 3.37 14.62
N SER A 67 8.97 4.63 14.42
CA SER A 67 9.90 5.70 14.07
C SER A 67 10.70 6.25 15.25
N ASN A 68 10.33 5.90 16.49
CA ASN A 68 10.91 6.42 17.74
C ASN A 68 10.83 7.95 17.81
N THR A 69 9.68 8.50 17.42
CA THR A 69 9.44 9.95 17.36
C THR A 69 8.40 10.42 18.36
N THR A 70 8.21 9.66 19.44
CA THR A 70 7.31 10.01 20.54
C THR A 70 7.70 11.35 21.15
N ILE A 71 6.75 12.28 21.22
CA ILE A 71 6.92 13.57 21.90
C ILE A 71 6.05 13.55 23.16
N SER A 72 6.67 13.77 24.31
CA SER A 72 5.97 13.91 25.60
C SER A 72 5.43 15.32 25.78
N GLY A 73 4.16 15.43 26.20
CA GLY A 73 3.48 16.70 26.48
C GLY A 73 2.46 17.08 25.42
N SER A 74 1.29 17.55 25.87
CA SER A 74 0.23 18.08 25.00
C SER A 74 0.61 19.48 24.54
N VAL A 75 1.47 19.59 23.53
CA VAL A 75 1.70 20.87 22.89
C VAL A 75 0.49 21.14 21.98
N ILE A 76 -0.47 21.90 22.50
CA ILE A 76 -1.65 22.36 21.76
C ILE A 76 -1.18 22.98 20.43
N GLY A 77 -1.70 22.47 19.31
CA GLY A 77 -1.32 22.91 17.95
C GLY A 77 -0.21 22.11 17.26
N THR A 78 0.26 21.00 17.84
CA THR A 78 1.35 20.18 17.26
C THR A 78 0.80 18.98 16.53
N GLU A 79 0.40 19.16 15.27
CA GLU A 79 -0.03 18.05 14.44
C GLU A 79 1.17 17.42 13.72
N CYS A 80 1.56 16.24 14.19
CA CYS A 80 2.54 15.43 13.48
C CYS A 80 1.86 14.62 12.38
N TYR A 81 2.50 14.48 11.23
CA TYR A 81 1.95 13.68 10.14
C TYR A 81 3.06 12.95 9.41
N ALA A 82 2.72 11.81 8.82
CA ALA A 82 3.62 11.09 7.93
C ALA A 82 3.28 11.42 6.47
N THR A 83 4.28 11.64 5.64
CA THR A 83 4.07 11.92 4.22
C THR A 83 5.21 11.41 3.36
N LEU A 84 4.86 10.99 2.14
CA LEU A 84 5.82 10.66 1.11
C LEU A 84 6.12 11.91 0.30
N LYS A 85 7.37 12.37 0.31
CA LYS A 85 7.75 13.62 -0.38
C LYS A 85 7.89 13.39 -1.89
N GLN A 86 7.88 14.50 -2.64
CA GLN A 86 8.06 14.49 -4.10
C GLN A 86 9.42 13.95 -4.57
N ASN A 87 10.40 13.76 -3.69
CA ASN A 87 11.70 13.16 -4.02
C ASN A 87 11.79 11.68 -3.60
N GLY A 88 10.69 11.07 -3.16
CA GLY A 88 10.63 9.67 -2.73
C GLY A 88 11.07 9.44 -1.28
N GLU A 89 11.33 10.50 -0.52
CA GLU A 89 11.66 10.41 0.90
C GLU A 89 10.37 10.33 1.73
N PHE A 90 10.16 9.25 2.45
CA PHE A 90 9.09 9.14 3.44
C PHE A 90 9.56 9.71 4.78
N VAL A 91 8.76 10.59 5.38
CA VAL A 91 9.11 11.32 6.60
C VAL A 91 7.96 11.35 7.59
N VAL A 92 8.29 11.40 8.88
CA VAL A 92 7.40 11.88 9.95
C VAL A 92 7.78 13.32 10.23
N ARG A 93 6.81 14.22 10.18
CA ARG A 93 7.00 15.65 10.41
C ARG A 93 6.25 16.11 11.63
N ARG A 94 6.77 17.18 12.23
CA ARG A 94 6.07 18.04 13.18
C ARG A 94 5.97 19.41 12.52
N ASP A 95 4.78 19.75 12.03
CA ASP A 95 4.55 20.95 11.23
C ASP A 95 5.46 21.03 9.96
N VAL A 96 5.43 22.14 9.22
CA VAL A 96 6.19 22.33 7.97
C VAL A 96 7.69 22.54 8.19
N HIS A 97 8.17 22.66 9.43
CA HIS A 97 9.57 22.99 9.74
C HIS A 97 10.40 21.82 10.26
N TYR A 98 9.80 20.85 10.97
CA TYR A 98 10.57 19.82 11.68
C TYR A 98 10.33 18.44 11.08
N ILE A 99 11.42 17.74 10.72
CA ILE A 99 11.40 16.33 10.37
C ILE A 99 11.84 15.57 11.61
N LEU A 100 10.95 14.73 12.15
CA LEU A 100 11.23 13.90 13.33
C LEU A 100 11.92 12.60 12.92
N TRP A 101 11.52 12.02 11.78
CA TRP A 101 12.11 10.80 11.23
C TRP A 101 12.11 10.84 9.70
N SER A 102 13.08 10.17 9.10
CA SER A 102 13.18 10.02 7.65
C SER A 102 13.68 8.63 7.26
N SER A 103 13.12 8.10 6.17
CA SER A 103 13.66 6.94 5.45
C SER A 103 15.05 7.19 4.85
N ALA A 104 15.54 8.43 4.86
CA ALA A 104 16.83 8.92 4.33
C ALA A 104 17.05 8.72 2.82
N LYS A 105 16.17 7.97 2.14
CA LYS A 105 16.27 7.72 0.70
C LYS A 105 15.67 8.87 -0.09
N LYS A 106 16.48 9.45 -0.98
CA LYS A 106 16.09 10.57 -1.86
C LYS A 106 16.43 10.25 -3.31
N THR A 107 15.57 10.68 -4.22
CA THR A 107 15.73 10.54 -5.67
C THR A 107 15.26 11.82 -6.37
N LYS A 108 15.35 11.85 -7.71
CA LYS A 108 14.81 12.96 -8.51
C LYS A 108 13.31 13.14 -8.24
N LYS A 109 12.83 14.39 -8.32
CA LYS A 109 11.41 14.70 -8.12
C LYS A 109 10.52 13.88 -9.05
N GLY A 110 9.39 13.37 -8.53
CA GLY A 110 8.48 12.49 -9.26
C GLY A 110 7.23 12.11 -8.46
N LYS A 111 6.54 11.06 -8.92
CA LYS A 111 5.35 10.50 -8.26
C LYS A 111 5.68 9.13 -7.69
N PHE A 112 5.40 8.90 -6.42
CA PHE A 112 5.81 7.71 -5.68
C PHE A 112 4.61 7.06 -5.01
N ALA A 113 4.77 5.80 -4.63
CA ALA A 113 3.78 5.06 -3.86
C ALA A 113 4.47 4.37 -2.68
N LEU A 114 3.97 4.59 -1.47
CA LEU A 114 4.26 3.79 -0.30
C LEU A 114 3.23 2.68 -0.23
N VAL A 115 3.64 1.41 -0.15
CA VAL A 115 2.74 0.26 -0.16
C VAL A 115 3.01 -0.62 1.04
N LEU A 116 1.96 -0.95 1.80
CA LEU A 116 1.97 -2.00 2.81
C LEU A 116 1.42 -3.29 2.20
N ASP A 117 2.28 -4.28 1.98
CA ASP A 117 1.87 -5.55 1.38
C ASP A 117 1.28 -6.54 2.41
N THR A 118 0.70 -7.64 1.93
CA THR A 118 0.04 -8.66 2.75
C THR A 118 0.99 -9.45 3.64
N ALA A 119 2.31 -9.41 3.36
CA ALA A 119 3.34 -9.98 4.21
C ALA A 119 3.86 -8.98 5.25
N GLY A 120 3.34 -7.74 5.24
CA GLY A 120 3.72 -6.68 6.16
C GLY A 120 4.96 -5.91 5.75
N HIS A 121 5.46 -6.11 4.52
CA HIS A 121 6.53 -5.25 4.02
C HIS A 121 5.95 -3.88 3.68
N LEU A 122 6.55 -2.84 4.24
CA LEU A 122 6.26 -1.47 3.86
C LEU A 122 7.32 -1.00 2.87
N GLY A 123 6.97 -0.74 1.62
CA GLY A 123 7.92 -0.38 0.58
C GLY A 123 7.63 0.97 -0.08
N ILE A 124 8.68 1.78 -0.30
CA ILE A 124 8.61 2.96 -1.16
C ILE A 124 8.95 2.54 -2.58
N TYR A 125 7.98 2.61 -3.48
CA TYR A 125 8.16 2.38 -4.90
C TYR A 125 8.45 3.69 -5.61
N GLY A 126 9.47 3.65 -6.48
CA GLY A 126 10.02 4.78 -7.21
C GLY A 126 9.04 5.48 -8.15
N GLN A 127 9.60 6.32 -9.04
CA GLN A 127 8.80 7.19 -9.90
C GLN A 127 7.77 6.42 -10.74
N ARG A 128 6.58 7.00 -10.90
CA ARG A 128 5.53 6.48 -11.78
C ARG A 128 6.06 6.36 -13.21
N ARG A 129 6.23 5.14 -13.69
CA ARG A 129 6.79 4.78 -15.00
C ARG A 129 5.76 4.83 -16.12
N TRP A 130 4.53 4.46 -15.79
CA TRP A 130 3.41 4.39 -16.72
C TRP A 130 2.10 4.67 -16.00
N SER A 131 1.12 5.15 -16.75
CA SER A 131 -0.27 5.32 -16.32
C SER A 131 -1.16 5.09 -17.52
N SER A 132 -2.31 4.46 -17.32
CA SER A 132 -3.39 4.46 -18.31
C SER A 132 -3.75 5.89 -18.71
N ASN A 133 -4.16 6.06 -19.97
CA ASN A 133 -4.41 7.36 -20.59
C ASN A 133 -5.87 7.82 -20.49
N ASN A 134 -6.75 7.05 -19.83
CA ASN A 134 -8.12 7.47 -19.60
C ASN A 134 -8.19 8.77 -18.78
N PRO A 135 -9.20 9.62 -18.99
CA PRO A 135 -9.48 10.74 -18.09
C PRO A 135 -9.55 10.29 -16.63
N LYS A 136 -9.18 11.18 -15.72
CA LYS A 136 -9.36 10.91 -14.30
C LYS A 136 -10.85 10.99 -13.99
N GLU A 137 -11.35 10.02 -13.26
CA GLU A 137 -12.72 10.07 -12.75
C GLU A 137 -12.77 10.97 -11.51
N SER A 138 -13.83 11.78 -11.41
CA SER A 138 -14.09 12.59 -10.23
C SER A 138 -14.89 11.76 -9.26
N THR A 139 -14.20 11.13 -8.33
CA THR A 139 -14.79 10.27 -7.31
C THR A 139 -14.48 10.81 -5.94
N SER A 140 -15.52 10.89 -5.12
CA SER A 140 -15.32 10.92 -3.68
C SER A 140 -14.65 9.60 -3.29
N PRO A 141 -13.67 9.61 -2.37
CA PRO A 141 -13.18 8.38 -1.76
C PRO A 141 -14.37 7.54 -1.27
N PRO A 142 -14.28 6.20 -1.26
CA PRO A 142 -15.36 5.36 -0.76
C PRO A 142 -15.83 5.90 0.59
N ALA A 143 -17.09 6.36 0.65
CA ALA A 143 -17.68 6.84 1.89
C ALA A 143 -17.68 5.66 2.86
N THR A 144 -16.69 5.63 3.75
CA THR A 144 -16.56 4.55 4.73
C THR A 144 -17.54 4.86 5.83
N LEU A 145 -18.66 4.14 5.87
CA LEU A 145 -19.53 4.18 7.04
C LEU A 145 -18.75 3.66 8.25
N PRO A 146 -18.87 4.28 9.44
CA PRO A 146 -18.21 3.79 10.64
C PRO A 146 -18.58 2.32 10.87
N GLY A 147 -17.58 1.44 10.92
CA GLY A 147 -17.78 0.00 11.15
C GLY A 147 -17.95 -0.87 9.90
N GLN A 148 -17.97 -0.30 8.69
CA GLN A 148 -18.00 -1.11 7.47
C GLN A 148 -16.59 -1.60 7.13
N VAL A 149 -16.32 -2.87 7.44
CA VAL A 149 -15.14 -3.58 6.96
C VAL A 149 -15.32 -3.81 5.46
N LEU A 150 -14.78 -2.92 4.63
CA LEU A 150 -14.69 -3.22 3.20
C LEU A 150 -13.82 -4.49 3.05
N PRO A 151 -14.27 -5.50 2.29
CA PRO A 151 -13.37 -6.57 1.89
C PRO A 151 -12.20 -5.89 1.16
N THR A 152 -10.97 -6.11 1.64
CA THR A 152 -9.77 -5.58 0.98
C THR A 152 -9.62 -6.32 -0.34
N SER A 153 -10.32 -5.86 -1.37
CA SER A 153 -10.07 -6.32 -2.71
C SER A 153 -8.65 -5.96 -3.10
N GLU A 154 -7.95 -6.91 -3.72
CA GLU A 154 -6.62 -6.68 -4.27
C GLU A 154 -6.73 -5.58 -5.33
N TYR A 155 -5.99 -4.48 -5.22
CA TYR A 155 -5.91 -3.43 -6.25
C TYR A 155 -4.48 -3.13 -6.69
N ILE A 156 -3.53 -3.93 -6.20
CA ILE A 156 -2.13 -3.89 -6.62
C ILE A 156 -1.76 -5.20 -7.30
N LEU A 157 -1.07 -5.10 -8.42
CA LEU A 157 -0.30 -6.18 -9.02
C LEU A 157 1.18 -5.95 -8.72
N HIS A 158 1.81 -6.89 -8.01
CA HIS A 158 3.25 -6.88 -7.77
C HIS A 158 4.02 -7.49 -8.95
N SER A 159 5.24 -7.01 -9.19
CA SER A 159 6.13 -7.60 -10.20
C SER A 159 6.37 -9.09 -9.94
N GLY A 160 6.34 -9.91 -10.98
CA GLY A 160 6.46 -11.37 -10.88
C GLY A 160 5.17 -12.10 -10.49
N ARG A 161 4.07 -11.37 -10.19
CA ARG A 161 2.73 -11.94 -10.11
C ARG A 161 2.00 -11.78 -11.44
N ARG A 162 1.04 -12.67 -11.68
CA ARG A 162 0.19 -12.66 -12.87
C ARG A 162 -1.27 -12.46 -12.49
N LEU A 163 -1.94 -11.55 -13.19
CA LEU A 163 -3.40 -11.45 -13.16
C LEU A 163 -3.96 -12.37 -14.25
N MET A 164 -4.57 -13.48 -13.82
CA MET A 164 -5.16 -14.48 -14.71
C MET A 164 -6.60 -14.10 -15.09
N LEU A 165 -7.13 -14.72 -16.14
CA LEU A 165 -8.54 -14.64 -16.52
C LEU A 165 -9.47 -14.89 -15.32
N GLY A 166 -10.54 -14.10 -15.22
CA GLY A 166 -11.53 -14.19 -14.14
C GLY A 166 -11.11 -13.53 -12.82
N ARG A 167 -9.81 -13.27 -12.60
CA ARG A 167 -9.35 -12.42 -11.49
C ARG A 167 -9.44 -10.96 -11.89
N LYS A 168 -9.77 -10.11 -10.90
CA LYS A 168 -9.88 -8.67 -11.06
C LYS A 168 -9.15 -7.97 -9.94
N LEU A 169 -8.58 -6.81 -10.26
CA LEU A 169 -8.20 -5.83 -9.27
C LEU A 169 -9.36 -4.86 -9.04
N LYS A 170 -9.63 -4.46 -7.80
CA LYS A 170 -10.77 -3.58 -7.49
C LYS A 170 -10.44 -2.52 -6.46
N TYR A 171 -10.72 -1.27 -6.81
CA TYR A 171 -10.61 -0.10 -5.95
C TYR A 171 -11.92 0.70 -6.03
N GLY A 172 -12.69 0.74 -4.94
CA GLY A 172 -14.01 1.37 -4.95
C GLY A 172 -14.91 0.79 -6.04
N GLU A 173 -15.40 1.64 -6.93
CA GLU A 173 -16.22 1.26 -8.10
C GLU A 173 -15.42 0.85 -9.35
N PHE A 174 -14.09 0.92 -9.29
CA PHE A 174 -13.24 0.59 -10.42
C PHE A 174 -12.80 -0.86 -10.37
N GLU A 175 -12.93 -1.55 -11.50
CA GLU A 175 -12.46 -2.91 -11.68
C GLU A 175 -11.51 -2.98 -12.88
N LEU A 176 -10.28 -3.44 -12.65
CA LEU A 176 -9.37 -3.83 -13.71
C LEU A 176 -9.43 -5.35 -13.88
N GLY A 177 -9.71 -5.82 -15.08
CA GLY A 177 -9.81 -7.25 -15.36
C GLY A 177 -9.42 -7.62 -16.78
N LEU A 178 -8.99 -8.87 -16.96
CA LEU A 178 -8.71 -9.43 -18.27
C LEU A 178 -9.95 -10.19 -18.78
N SER A 179 -10.47 -9.76 -19.94
CA SER A 179 -11.61 -10.41 -20.59
C SER A 179 -11.19 -11.72 -21.27
N ARG A 180 -12.16 -12.57 -21.62
CA ARG A 180 -11.91 -13.84 -22.34
C ARG A 180 -11.30 -13.64 -23.73
N SER A 181 -11.44 -12.46 -24.33
CA SER A 181 -10.81 -12.11 -25.60
C SER A 181 -9.40 -11.55 -25.41
N CYS A 182 -8.84 -11.62 -24.20
CA CYS A 182 -7.56 -11.05 -23.83
C CYS A 182 -7.50 -9.53 -23.87
N ASN A 183 -8.63 -8.86 -23.76
CA ASN A 183 -8.68 -7.41 -23.60
C ASN A 183 -8.56 -7.06 -22.12
N LEU A 184 -7.53 -6.32 -21.74
CA LEU A 184 -7.38 -5.81 -20.38
C LEU A 184 -8.14 -4.49 -20.28
N GLU A 185 -9.08 -4.41 -19.36
CA GLU A 185 -10.05 -3.32 -19.26
C GLU A 185 -10.07 -2.74 -17.85
N ILE A 186 -10.26 -1.42 -17.76
CA ILE A 186 -10.71 -0.73 -16.53
C ILE A 186 -12.18 -0.38 -16.74
N ASN A 187 -13.05 -0.91 -15.90
CA ASN A 187 -14.49 -0.69 -15.94
C ASN A 187 -14.95 0.04 -14.67
N SER A 188 -15.95 0.92 -14.82
CA SER A 188 -16.64 1.56 -13.71
C SER A 188 -17.94 0.80 -13.43
N THR A 189 -18.07 0.20 -12.24
CA THR A 189 -19.31 -0.52 -11.86
C THR A 189 -20.48 0.43 -11.60
N LYS A 190 -20.20 1.70 -11.29
CA LYS A 190 -21.23 2.73 -11.09
C LYS A 190 -21.86 3.19 -12.40
N SER A 191 -21.05 3.43 -13.42
CA SER A 191 -21.52 3.93 -14.73
C SER A 191 -21.73 2.85 -15.78
N GLY A 192 -21.21 1.64 -15.56
CA GLY A 192 -21.17 0.56 -16.55
C GLY A 192 -20.19 0.79 -17.71
N LYS A 193 -19.39 1.87 -17.69
CA LYS A 193 -18.50 2.24 -18.79
C LYS A 193 -17.13 1.56 -18.69
N THR A 194 -16.59 1.18 -19.83
CA THR A 194 -15.16 0.89 -20.00
C THR A 194 -14.39 2.20 -20.11
N LEU A 195 -13.58 2.49 -19.10
CA LEU A 195 -12.78 3.71 -18.98
C LEU A 195 -11.50 3.62 -19.82
N TRP A 196 -10.91 2.43 -19.86
CA TRP A 196 -9.66 2.17 -20.57
C TRP A 196 -9.60 0.72 -21.02
N GLN A 197 -8.92 0.45 -22.13
CA GLN A 197 -8.66 -0.91 -22.60
C GLN A 197 -7.39 -1.01 -23.45
N THR A 198 -6.82 -2.22 -23.53
CA THR A 198 -5.65 -2.51 -24.38
C THR A 198 -5.99 -2.71 -25.86
N ASN A 199 -7.28 -2.91 -26.19
CA ASN A 199 -7.77 -3.28 -27.53
C ASN A 199 -7.12 -4.56 -28.09
N THR A 200 -6.72 -5.47 -27.22
CA THR A 200 -6.17 -6.77 -27.61
C THR A 200 -7.28 -7.76 -27.89
N LYS A 201 -7.04 -8.65 -28.86
CA LYS A 201 -7.97 -9.71 -29.21
C LYS A 201 -7.21 -11.02 -29.46
N SER A 202 -7.55 -12.06 -28.72
CA SER A 202 -7.05 -13.42 -28.91
C SER A 202 -8.08 -14.44 -28.44
N ALA A 203 -8.06 -15.64 -29.04
CA ALA A 203 -8.90 -16.76 -28.65
C ALA A 203 -8.18 -17.73 -27.66
N SER A 204 -7.06 -17.30 -27.09
CA SER A 204 -6.16 -18.13 -26.30
C SER A 204 -6.14 -17.74 -24.81
N THR A 205 -5.52 -18.57 -23.97
CA THR A 205 -5.39 -18.30 -22.53
C THR A 205 -4.34 -17.22 -22.26
N CYS A 206 -4.76 -16.05 -21.79
CA CYS A 206 -3.86 -14.93 -21.53
C CYS A 206 -3.78 -14.54 -20.07
N PHE A 207 -2.77 -13.74 -19.76
CA PHE A 207 -2.56 -13.16 -18.44
C PHE A 207 -1.94 -11.77 -18.55
N VAL A 208 -2.12 -10.97 -17.50
CA VAL A 208 -1.38 -9.72 -17.32
C VAL A 208 -0.19 -9.99 -16.41
N GLU A 209 0.98 -9.46 -16.76
CA GLU A 209 2.20 -9.60 -15.98
C GLU A 209 2.86 -8.23 -15.84
N LEU A 210 3.25 -7.89 -14.62
CA LEU A 210 4.20 -6.82 -14.37
C LEU A 210 5.58 -7.46 -14.23
N GLU A 211 6.48 -7.18 -15.17
CA GLU A 211 7.81 -7.78 -15.15
C GLU A 211 8.73 -7.07 -14.14
N SER A 212 9.85 -7.70 -13.81
CA SER A 212 10.88 -7.17 -12.90
C SER A 212 11.59 -5.92 -13.43
N ASN A 213 11.41 -5.58 -14.71
CA ASN A 213 11.89 -4.31 -15.29
C ASN A 213 10.80 -3.22 -15.27
N GLY A 214 9.63 -3.48 -14.70
CA GLY A 214 8.51 -2.53 -14.64
C GLY A 214 7.66 -2.42 -15.91
N GLU A 215 7.90 -3.26 -16.92
CA GLU A 215 7.04 -3.34 -18.09
C GLU A 215 5.75 -4.09 -17.73
N LEU A 216 4.60 -3.48 -18.01
CA LEU A 216 3.30 -4.10 -17.84
C LEU A 216 2.86 -4.67 -19.19
N MET A 217 2.51 -5.95 -19.23
CA MET A 217 2.18 -6.65 -20.46
C MET A 217 0.94 -7.50 -20.34
N VAL A 218 0.26 -7.69 -21.48
CA VAL A 218 -0.72 -8.77 -21.68
C VAL A 218 -0.05 -9.82 -22.57
N LYS A 219 0.00 -11.07 -22.12
CA LYS A 219 0.73 -12.17 -22.78
C LYS A 219 -0.15 -13.41 -22.95
N HIS A 220 0.20 -14.22 -23.96
CA HIS A 220 -0.24 -15.60 -24.14
C HIS A 220 1.01 -16.48 -24.27
N GLY A 221 1.31 -17.29 -23.25
CA GLY A 221 2.60 -17.96 -23.16
C GLY A 221 3.76 -16.95 -23.21
N SER A 222 4.65 -17.09 -24.19
CA SER A 222 5.74 -16.13 -24.47
C SER A 222 5.32 -15.00 -25.42
N GLN A 223 4.18 -15.11 -26.10
CA GLN A 223 3.71 -14.11 -27.05
C GLN A 223 3.22 -12.87 -26.31
N LYS A 224 3.76 -11.71 -26.69
CA LYS A 224 3.31 -10.40 -26.23
C LYS A 224 2.12 -9.92 -27.07
N LEU A 225 0.95 -9.74 -26.42
CA LEU A 225 -0.24 -9.19 -27.05
C LEU A 225 -0.30 -7.67 -26.91
N TRP A 226 0.13 -7.14 -25.76
CA TRP A 226 0.22 -5.70 -25.49
C TRP A 226 1.36 -5.39 -24.52
N SER A 227 1.91 -4.18 -24.60
CA SER A 227 2.89 -3.66 -23.64
C SER A 227 2.68 -2.17 -23.37
N SER A 228 3.00 -1.77 -22.13
CA SER A 228 3.08 -0.37 -21.73
C SER A 228 4.20 0.40 -22.44
N ASN A 229 5.16 -0.28 -23.06
CA ASN A 229 6.38 0.25 -23.67
C ASN A 229 7.19 1.13 -22.71
N ARG A 230 7.11 0.84 -21.40
CA ARG A 230 7.84 1.56 -20.35
C ARG A 230 8.64 0.56 -19.53
N LYS A 231 9.89 0.34 -19.96
CA LYS A 231 10.88 -0.45 -19.20
C LYS A 231 11.68 0.45 -18.27
N GLY A 232 12.16 -0.10 -17.17
CA GLY A 232 13.11 0.50 -16.23
C GLY A 232 14.26 -0.46 -15.95
N SER A 233 15.03 -0.16 -14.91
CA SER A 233 16.02 -1.07 -14.35
C SER A 233 15.36 -2.33 -13.78
N SER A 234 16.10 -3.42 -13.63
CA SER A 234 15.58 -4.57 -12.89
C SER A 234 15.33 -4.22 -11.41
N GLY A 235 14.26 -4.76 -10.82
CA GLY A 235 13.87 -4.53 -9.43
C GLY A 235 12.43 -4.96 -9.12
N ARG A 236 11.95 -4.57 -7.94
CA ARG A 236 10.55 -4.80 -7.52
C ARG A 236 9.69 -3.62 -7.97
N TYR A 237 8.58 -3.91 -8.64
CA TYR A 237 7.61 -2.92 -9.12
C TYR A 237 6.21 -3.25 -8.59
N VAL A 238 5.36 -2.22 -8.57
CA VAL A 238 3.92 -2.37 -8.32
C VAL A 238 3.12 -1.63 -9.38
N ALA A 239 1.98 -2.19 -9.75
CA ALA A 239 0.98 -1.52 -10.56
C ALA A 239 -0.31 -1.42 -9.74
N ALA A 240 -0.83 -0.21 -9.54
CA ALA A 240 -1.96 0.04 -8.65
C ALA A 240 -3.15 0.63 -9.41
N LEU A 241 -4.34 0.08 -9.17
CA LEU A 241 -5.62 0.67 -9.55
C LEU A 241 -5.99 1.70 -8.48
N ARG A 242 -6.13 2.95 -8.90
CA ARG A 242 -6.19 4.11 -8.02
C ARG A 242 -7.61 4.62 -7.84
N PHE A 243 -7.78 5.47 -6.84
CA PHE A 243 -9.00 6.22 -6.58
C PHE A 243 -9.48 7.07 -7.75
N ASP A 244 -8.61 7.49 -8.68
CA ASP A 244 -8.97 8.31 -9.84
C ASP A 244 -9.31 7.47 -11.09
N GLY A 245 -9.59 6.18 -10.92
CA GLY A 245 -9.96 5.27 -12.02
C GLY A 245 -8.82 4.99 -12.99
N ARG A 246 -7.57 5.30 -12.62
CA ARG A 246 -6.38 5.02 -13.44
C ARG A 246 -5.60 3.84 -12.89
N PHE A 247 -4.92 3.14 -13.79
CA PHE A 247 -3.94 2.11 -13.45
C PHE A 247 -2.53 2.63 -13.70
N ALA A 248 -1.63 2.51 -12.72
CA ALA A 248 -0.30 3.11 -12.82
C ALA A 248 0.81 2.22 -12.25
N VAL A 249 1.96 2.21 -12.91
CA VAL A 249 3.15 1.45 -12.51
C VAL A 249 4.14 2.35 -11.77
N TYR A 250 4.64 1.92 -10.61
CA TYR A 250 5.66 2.58 -9.79
C TYR A 250 6.84 1.65 -9.54
N GLY A 251 8.05 2.20 -9.54
CA GLY A 251 9.25 1.47 -9.18
C GLY A 251 10.53 1.99 -9.85
N PRO A 252 11.67 1.30 -9.61
CA PRO A 252 11.78 0.15 -8.72
C PRO A 252 11.61 0.55 -7.25
N MET A 253 11.43 -0.42 -6.35
CA MET A 253 11.41 -0.20 -4.91
C MET A 253 12.74 0.41 -4.45
N LEU A 254 12.66 1.48 -3.66
CA LEU A 254 13.80 2.30 -3.24
C LEU A 254 14.23 2.01 -1.80
N TRP A 255 13.27 1.63 -0.96
CA TRP A 255 13.42 1.44 0.47
C TRP A 255 12.30 0.55 0.98
N SER A 256 12.54 -0.22 2.04
CA SER A 256 11.51 -1.01 2.69
C SER A 256 11.75 -1.26 4.17
N ILE A 257 10.67 -1.43 4.94
CA ILE A 257 10.66 -2.17 6.20
C ILE A 257 10.14 -3.58 5.92
N GLY A 258 10.78 -4.59 6.50
CA GLY A 258 10.41 -5.98 6.34
C GLY A 258 10.93 -6.87 7.45
N ARG A 259 10.49 -8.13 7.47
CA ARG A 259 11.12 -9.16 8.31
C ARG A 259 12.38 -9.69 7.65
N ASP A 260 13.44 -9.82 8.44
CA ASP A 260 14.59 -10.68 8.13
C ASP A 260 14.77 -11.65 9.30
N GLY A 261 14.47 -12.94 9.08
CA GLY A 261 14.33 -13.91 10.16
C GLY A 261 13.23 -13.52 11.16
N THR A 262 13.60 -13.33 12.43
CA THR A 262 12.68 -12.95 13.51
C THR A 262 12.60 -11.44 13.75
N GLU A 263 13.46 -10.64 13.12
CA GLU A 263 13.57 -9.21 13.37
C GLU A 263 12.94 -8.37 12.26
N TRP A 264 12.45 -7.18 12.63
CA TRP A 264 11.95 -6.19 11.68
C TRP A 264 13.04 -5.15 11.42
N ILE A 265 13.46 -5.04 10.17
CA ILE A 265 14.55 -4.15 9.77
C ILE A 265 14.10 -3.17 8.69
N ALA A 266 14.55 -1.92 8.82
CA ALA A 266 14.45 -0.91 7.77
C ALA A 266 15.70 -0.97 6.91
N VAL A 267 15.55 -1.28 5.62
CA VAL A 267 16.67 -1.44 4.70
C VAL A 267 16.53 -0.58 3.46
N ASN A 268 17.66 -0.05 3.01
CA ASN A 268 17.79 0.52 1.67
C ASN A 268 17.99 -0.63 0.67
N ASN A 269 17.19 -0.67 -0.41
CA ASN A 269 17.29 -1.67 -1.49
C ASN A 269 17.25 -3.15 -1.02
N PHE A 270 16.10 -3.66 -0.56
CA PHE A 270 15.94 -5.10 -0.32
C PHE A 270 16.18 -5.90 -1.61
N GLN A 271 17.34 -6.55 -1.68
CA GLN A 271 17.58 -7.70 -2.55
C GLN A 271 17.05 -8.93 -1.77
N PRO A 272 16.15 -9.75 -2.34
CA PRO A 272 15.80 -11.00 -1.68
C PRO A 272 17.09 -11.81 -1.49
N ARG A 273 17.28 -12.43 -0.31
CA ARG A 273 18.19 -13.57 -0.23
C ARG A 273 17.73 -14.56 -1.31
N PRO A 274 18.64 -15.15 -2.12
CA PRO A 274 18.25 -16.31 -2.92
C PRO A 274 17.56 -17.30 -1.99
N ALA A 275 16.55 -18.03 -2.49
CA ALA A 275 15.95 -19.11 -1.73
C ALA A 275 17.08 -19.95 -1.17
N VAL A 276 17.17 -20.06 0.16
CA VAL A 276 18.14 -20.94 0.79
C VAL A 276 17.79 -22.33 0.27
N ASP A 277 18.63 -22.86 -0.61
CA ASP A 277 18.53 -24.22 -1.08
C ASP A 277 18.89 -25.10 0.12
N TRP A 278 17.91 -25.76 0.72
CA TRP A 278 18.06 -26.51 1.98
C TRP A 278 18.88 -27.80 1.82
N PHE A 279 19.73 -27.91 0.79
CA PHE A 279 20.43 -29.15 0.44
C PHE A 279 21.96 -29.13 0.50
N GLU A 280 22.64 -28.05 0.89
CA GLU A 280 24.09 -28.10 1.11
C GLU A 280 24.55 -27.52 2.45
N GLU A 281 24.19 -28.21 3.55
CA GLU A 281 25.02 -28.16 4.76
C GLU A 281 24.99 -29.52 5.49
N LYS A 282 25.55 -30.54 4.84
CA LYS A 282 26.04 -31.77 5.51
C LYS A 282 27.31 -32.28 4.83
N ILE A 283 28.37 -31.49 4.89
CA ILE A 283 29.74 -32.04 4.87
C ILE A 283 30.50 -31.37 6.02
N ILE A 284 30.17 -31.77 7.25
CA ILE A 284 31.12 -31.65 8.35
C ILE A 284 32.04 -32.87 8.25
N LYS A 285 33.30 -32.57 7.95
CA LYS A 285 34.43 -33.49 7.95
C LYS A 285 34.48 -34.25 9.28
N TRP A 286 34.43 -35.57 9.22
CA TRP A 286 35.01 -36.39 10.28
C TRP A 286 36.53 -36.35 10.10
N GLY A 287 37.22 -35.67 11.01
CA GLY A 287 38.65 -35.88 11.20
C GLY A 287 38.83 -37.26 11.83
N MET A 288 39.60 -38.11 11.17
CA MET A 288 40.25 -39.25 11.81
C MET A 288 41.47 -38.70 12.54
N ASP A 289 41.46 -38.82 13.86
CA ASP A 289 42.64 -39.13 14.69
C ASP A 289 42.20 -40.21 15.68
#